data_AF-A0A3M2D448-F1
#
_entry.id   AF-A0A3M2D448-F1
#
_cell.length_a   1.000
_cell.length_b   1.000
_cell.length_c   1.000
_cell.angle_alpha   90.00
_cell.angle_beta   90.00
_cell.angle_gamma   90.00
#
_symmetry.space_group_name_H-M   'P 1'
#
loop_
_entity.id
_entity.type
_entity.pdbx_description
1 polymer ?
#
loop_
_entity_poly.entity_id
_entity_poly.type
_entity_poly.pdbx_seq_one_letter_code
_entity_poly.pdbx_strand_id
1 'polypeptide(L)'
;MTTQVSTESSLNELLQELQNQLKSGQANLDDFKRAYSALQKAKQEFQELLQWAVEQKKNEKEFDSLYRQVAGLSASELVERLKKTGFALKRDSYLKDAFDRQGYRILELVRAGRRDDAFHAILRIFVSAKKEFPSQLVEAFKPVYSDDLFKVFLFSFLSGILGQERENE
;
A
#
# COMPACT_ATOMS: atom_id res chain seq x y z
N MET A 1 -20.35 -24.73 -4.60
CA MET A 1 -19.49 -25.39 -3.60
C MET A 1 -18.21 -25.72 -4.35
N THR A 2 -17.00 -25.24 -4.04
CA THR A 2 -16.35 -25.02 -2.74
C THR A 2 -14.99 -24.39 -3.07
N THR A 3 -14.73 -23.15 -2.65
CA THR A 3 -13.37 -22.57 -2.69
C THR A 3 -13.11 -21.50 -1.63
N GLN A 4 -14.12 -21.15 -0.81
CA GLN A 4 -13.98 -20.13 0.24
C GLN A 4 -13.45 -20.66 1.59
N VAL A 5 -13.33 -21.98 1.77
CA VAL A 5 -13.04 -22.61 3.08
C VAL A 5 -11.53 -22.72 3.37
N SER A 6 -10.65 -22.55 2.37
CA SER A 6 -9.22 -22.82 2.53
C SER A 6 -8.42 -21.75 3.28
N THR A 7 -8.85 -20.49 3.26
CA THR A 7 -8.03 -19.37 3.78
C THR A 7 -8.37 -19.00 5.23
N GLU A 8 -9.65 -19.05 5.63
CA GLU A 8 -10.06 -18.83 7.03
C GLU A 8 -9.58 -19.95 7.97
N SER A 9 -9.56 -21.20 7.50
CA SER A 9 -9.02 -22.33 8.28
C SER A 9 -7.53 -22.11 8.58
N SER A 10 -6.74 -21.70 7.58
CA SER A 10 -5.29 -21.60 7.75
C SER A 10 -4.87 -20.47 8.69
N LEU A 11 -5.63 -19.37 8.76
CA LEU A 11 -5.27 -18.23 9.59
C LEU A 11 -5.60 -18.45 11.07
N ASN A 12 -6.74 -19.09 11.34
CA ASN A 12 -7.09 -19.53 12.70
C ASN A 12 -6.11 -20.58 13.22
N GLU A 13 -5.69 -21.51 12.37
CA GLU A 13 -4.65 -22.50 12.69
C GLU A 13 -3.32 -21.80 13.08
N LEU A 14 -2.86 -20.83 12.27
CA LEU A 14 -1.66 -20.05 12.58
C LEU A 14 -1.75 -19.30 13.92
N LEU A 15 -2.91 -18.70 14.24
CA LEU A 15 -3.10 -18.01 15.51
C LEU A 15 -3.11 -18.97 16.70
N GLN A 16 -3.69 -20.16 16.54
CA GLN A 16 -3.66 -21.20 17.57
C GLN A 16 -2.24 -21.73 17.80
N GLU A 17 -1.44 -21.92 16.75
CA GLU A 17 -0.02 -22.30 16.86
C GLU A 17 0.75 -21.28 17.71
N LEU A 18 0.60 -19.98 17.42
CA LEU A 18 1.24 -18.93 18.19
C LEU A 18 0.77 -18.90 19.65
N GLN A 19 -0.53 -19.11 19.89
CA GLN A 19 -1.06 -19.17 21.26
C GLN A 19 -0.46 -20.35 22.05
N ASN A 20 -0.28 -21.50 21.40
CA ASN A 20 0.33 -22.67 22.01
C ASN A 20 1.83 -22.44 22.29
N GLN A 21 2.56 -21.80 21.38
CA GLN A 21 3.96 -21.41 21.60
C GLN A 21 4.13 -20.46 22.80
N LEU A 22 3.21 -19.50 22.96
CA LEU A 22 3.22 -18.60 24.11
C LEU A 22 2.95 -19.36 25.42
N LYS A 23 2.01 -20.32 25.42
CA LYS A 23 1.71 -21.17 26.59
C LYS A 23 2.88 -22.09 26.96
N SER A 24 3.65 -22.56 25.98
CA SER A 24 4.82 -23.43 26.20
C SER A 24 6.13 -22.68 26.44
N GLY A 25 6.13 -21.34 26.32
CA GLY A 25 7.34 -20.51 26.46
C GLY A 25 8.33 -20.62 25.28
N GLN A 26 7.89 -21.17 24.14
CA GLN A 26 8.71 -21.42 22.95
C GLN A 26 8.36 -20.48 21.79
N ALA A 27 8.15 -19.20 22.09
CA ALA A 27 7.78 -18.21 21.10
C ALA A 27 8.87 -18.05 20.03
N ASN A 28 8.51 -18.20 18.75
CA ASN A 28 9.43 -18.03 17.62
C ASN A 28 9.04 -16.81 16.78
N LEU A 29 9.94 -15.82 16.70
CA LEU A 29 9.72 -14.58 15.95
C LEU A 29 9.37 -14.81 14.47
N ASP A 30 9.94 -15.81 13.81
CA ASP A 30 9.68 -16.08 12.40
C ASP A 30 8.26 -16.62 12.16
N ASP A 31 7.71 -17.36 13.12
CA ASP A 31 6.31 -17.78 13.08
C ASP A 31 5.36 -16.59 13.24
N PHE A 32 5.71 -15.62 14.10
CA PHE A 32 4.97 -14.35 14.19
C PHE A 32 5.04 -13.55 12.89
N LYS A 33 6.20 -13.47 12.23
CA LYS A 33 6.33 -12.82 10.91
C LYS A 33 5.49 -13.53 9.85
N ARG A 34 5.45 -14.86 9.88
CA ARG A 34 4.63 -15.67 8.97
C ARG A 34 3.14 -15.40 9.16
N ALA A 35 2.66 -15.44 10.41
CA ALA A 35 1.26 -15.14 10.73
C ALA A 35 0.88 -13.70 10.38
N TYR A 36 1.77 -12.75 10.66
CA TYR A 36 1.58 -11.35 10.26
C TYR A 36 1.46 -11.21 8.73
N SER A 37 2.32 -11.88 7.97
CA SER A 37 2.26 -11.87 6.51
C SER A 37 0.96 -12.49 5.97
N ALA A 38 0.47 -13.57 6.60
CA ALA A 38 -0.81 -14.18 6.26
C ALA A 38 -2.00 -13.25 6.57
N LEU A 39 -2.00 -12.58 7.72
CA LEU A 39 -2.99 -11.56 8.10
C LEU A 39 -3.06 -10.42 7.08
N GLN A 40 -1.90 -9.91 6.66
CA GLN A 40 -1.81 -8.87 5.64
C GLN A 40 -2.41 -9.32 4.32
N LYS A 41 -2.10 -10.56 3.90
CA LYS A 41 -2.64 -11.14 2.66
C LYS A 41 -4.16 -11.29 2.72
N ALA A 42 -4.69 -11.86 3.80
CA ALA A 42 -6.13 -12.04 3.99
C ALA A 42 -6.87 -10.69 4.01
N LYS A 43 -6.30 -9.67 4.67
CA LYS A 43 -6.83 -8.30 4.67
C LYS A 43 -6.88 -7.70 3.26
N GLN A 44 -5.82 -7.90 2.47
CA GLN A 44 -5.78 -7.44 1.08
C GLN A 44 -6.84 -8.13 0.22
N GLU A 45 -6.93 -9.46 0.29
CA GLU A 45 -7.95 -10.25 -0.43
C GLU A 45 -9.37 -9.79 -0.07
N PHE A 46 -9.64 -9.56 1.22
CA PHE A 46 -10.92 -9.03 1.68
C PHE A 46 -11.22 -7.63 1.12
N GLN A 47 -10.22 -6.74 1.08
CA GLN A 47 -10.36 -5.41 0.49
C GLN A 47 -10.67 -5.48 -1.02
N GLU A 48 -10.02 -6.39 -1.76
CA GLU A 48 -10.28 -6.61 -3.19
C GLU A 48 -11.70 -7.16 -3.45
N LEU A 49 -12.16 -8.10 -2.62
CA LEU A 49 -13.53 -8.62 -2.69
C LEU A 49 -14.57 -7.53 -2.40
N LEU A 50 -14.31 -6.68 -1.40
CA LEU A 50 -15.17 -5.52 -1.11
C LEU A 50 -15.20 -4.51 -2.26
N GLN A 51 -14.06 -4.25 -2.88
CA GLN A 51 -14.01 -3.39 -4.06
C GLN A 51 -14.91 -3.95 -5.18
N TRP A 52 -14.79 -5.25 -5.46
CA TRP A 52 -15.63 -5.90 -6.45
C TRP A 52 -17.12 -5.83 -6.09
N ALA A 53 -17.46 -6.01 -4.81
CA ALA A 53 -18.83 -5.87 -4.33
C ALA A 53 -19.38 -4.45 -4.56
N VAL A 54 -18.60 -3.39 -4.30
CA VAL A 54 -18.98 -2.00 -4.58
C VAL A 54 -19.22 -1.77 -6.08
N GLU A 55 -18.37 -2.33 -6.94
CA GLU A 55 -18.51 -2.22 -8.40
C GLU A 55 -19.79 -2.89 -8.93
N GLN A 56 -20.19 -4.04 -8.35
CA GLN A 56 -21.41 -4.76 -8.70
C GLN A 56 -22.67 -4.14 -8.07
N LYS A 57 -22.56 -3.59 -6.85
CA LYS A 57 -23.67 -3.05 -6.06
C LYS A 57 -23.61 -1.53 -5.96
N LYS A 58 -23.51 -0.84 -7.11
CA LYS A 58 -23.29 0.62 -7.24
C LYS A 58 -24.23 1.54 -6.43
N ASN A 59 -25.36 1.04 -5.93
CA ASN A 59 -26.34 1.81 -5.14
C ASN A 59 -26.42 1.42 -3.65
N GLU A 60 -25.61 0.46 -3.19
CA GLU A 60 -25.60 0.01 -1.79
C GLU A 60 -24.50 0.74 -1.00
N LYS A 61 -24.87 1.85 -0.35
CA LYS A 61 -23.95 2.71 0.41
C LYS A 61 -23.20 1.99 1.54
N GLU A 62 -23.75 0.90 2.05
CA GLU A 62 -23.15 0.10 3.12
C GLU A 62 -21.84 -0.57 2.66
N PHE A 63 -21.80 -1.11 1.43
CA PHE A 63 -20.58 -1.67 0.85
C PHE A 63 -19.53 -0.59 0.62
N ASP A 64 -19.91 0.58 0.10
CA ASP A 64 -18.99 1.70 -0.09
C ASP A 64 -18.41 2.18 1.26
N SER A 65 -19.26 2.28 2.29
CA SER A 65 -18.83 2.65 3.64
C SER A 65 -17.85 1.64 4.25
N LEU A 66 -18.16 0.34 4.16
CA LEU A 66 -17.29 -0.71 4.69
C LEU A 66 -15.97 -0.77 3.93
N TYR A 67 -16.01 -0.66 2.60
CA TYR A 67 -14.80 -0.60 1.78
C TYR A 67 -13.91 0.59 2.18
N ARG A 68 -14.48 1.79 2.34
CA ARG A 68 -13.74 2.97 2.83
C ARG A 68 -13.14 2.76 4.20
N GLN A 69 -13.86 2.11 5.12
CA GLN A 69 -13.36 1.81 6.46
C GLN A 69 -12.17 0.85 6.40
N VAL A 70 -12.26 -0.23 5.64
CA VAL A 70 -11.19 -1.23 5.48
C VAL A 70 -9.98 -0.63 4.77
N ALA A 71 -10.21 0.12 3.69
CA ALA A 71 -9.17 0.85 2.95
C ALA A 71 -8.50 1.94 3.80
N GLY A 72 -9.26 2.60 4.68
CA GLY A 72 -8.74 3.52 5.68
C GLY A 72 -7.85 2.84 6.71
N LEU A 73 -8.23 1.65 7.19
CA LEU A 73 -7.44 0.85 8.13
C LEU A 73 -6.18 0.24 7.50
N SER A 74 -6.11 0.12 6.17
CA SER A 74 -4.89 -0.28 5.44
C SER A 74 -4.01 0.90 5.03
N ALA A 75 -4.44 2.14 5.29
CA ALA A 75 -3.70 3.35 4.93
C ALA A 75 -2.28 3.39 5.55
N SER A 76 -2.14 3.05 6.83
CA SER A 76 -0.82 3.05 7.50
C SER A 76 0.15 2.04 6.89
N GLU A 77 -0.33 0.87 6.48
CA GLU A 77 0.48 -0.14 5.81
C GLU A 77 0.85 0.33 4.39
N LEU A 78 -0.10 0.94 3.68
CA LEU A 78 0.16 1.51 2.36
C LEU A 78 1.19 2.64 2.42
N VAL A 79 1.13 3.51 3.43
CA VAL A 79 2.13 4.55 3.72
C VAL A 79 3.54 3.94 3.82
N GLU A 80 3.71 2.92 4.66
CA GLU A 80 5.02 2.30 4.87
C GLU A 80 5.51 1.57 3.62
N ARG A 81 4.61 0.88 2.90
CA ARG A 81 4.95 0.24 1.61
C ARG A 81 5.37 1.27 0.57
N LEU A 82 4.66 2.38 0.45
CA LEU A 82 4.98 3.46 -0.48
C LEU A 82 6.33 4.10 -0.18
N LYS A 83 6.62 4.35 1.10
CA LYS A 83 7.94 4.85 1.53
C LYS A 83 9.06 3.89 1.14
N LYS A 84 8.88 2.59 1.41
CA LYS A 84 9.84 1.55 1.01
C LYS A 84 10.00 1.46 -0.50
N THR A 85 8.90 1.54 -1.27
CA THR A 85 8.92 1.56 -2.72
C THR A 85 9.72 2.77 -3.24
N GLY A 86 9.47 3.97 -2.72
CA GLY A 86 10.25 5.16 -3.07
C GLY A 86 11.75 5.00 -2.78
N PHE A 87 12.08 4.48 -1.60
CA PHE A 87 13.47 4.22 -1.20
C PHE A 87 14.16 3.17 -2.07
N ALA A 88 13.46 2.09 -2.46
CA ALA A 88 14.03 1.07 -3.33
C ALA A 88 14.33 1.63 -4.73
N LEU A 89 13.41 2.45 -5.28
CA LEU A 89 13.56 3.06 -6.60
C LEU A 89 14.63 4.14 -6.65
N LYS A 90 14.98 4.75 -5.52
CA LYS A 90 16.11 5.69 -5.41
C LYS A 90 17.43 5.11 -5.92
N ARG A 91 17.61 3.78 -5.88
CA ARG A 91 18.81 3.09 -6.36
C ARG A 91 18.93 3.07 -7.89
N ASP A 92 17.84 3.34 -8.60
CA ASP A 92 17.85 3.52 -10.05
C ASP A 92 18.20 4.97 -10.37
N SER A 93 19.40 5.21 -10.92
CA SER A 93 19.93 6.55 -11.17
C SER A 93 19.05 7.37 -12.11
N TYR A 94 18.46 6.75 -13.12
CA TYR A 94 17.59 7.46 -14.07
C TYR A 94 16.31 7.94 -13.38
N LEU A 95 15.67 7.06 -12.60
CA LEU A 95 14.49 7.44 -11.83
C LEU A 95 14.85 8.51 -10.80
N LYS A 96 15.94 8.33 -10.05
CA LYS A 96 16.37 9.29 -9.04
C LYS A 96 16.59 10.68 -9.65
N ASP A 97 17.32 10.78 -10.75
CA ASP A 97 17.55 12.05 -11.43
C ASP A 97 16.26 12.69 -11.93
N ALA A 98 15.34 11.90 -12.48
CA ALA A 98 14.06 12.38 -12.96
C ALA A 98 13.19 12.93 -11.81
N PHE A 99 13.17 12.23 -10.67
CA PHE A 99 12.49 12.67 -9.46
C PHE A 99 13.17 13.87 -8.80
N ASP A 100 14.50 14.00 -8.83
CA ASP A 100 15.17 15.21 -8.30
C ASP A 100 14.82 16.45 -9.10
N ARG A 101 14.71 16.32 -10.43
CA ARG A 101 14.34 17.44 -11.32
C ARG A 101 12.88 17.85 -11.18
N GLN A 102 11.97 16.89 -11.00
CA GLN A 102 10.52 17.13 -11.03
C GLN A 102 9.84 17.03 -9.66
N GLY A 103 10.56 16.58 -8.64
CA GLY A 103 10.02 16.18 -7.34
C GLY A 103 9.29 17.32 -6.63
N TYR A 104 9.87 18.51 -6.59
CA TYR A 104 9.22 19.68 -6.00
C TYR A 104 7.93 20.06 -6.74
N ARG A 105 7.90 19.96 -8.07
CA ARG A 105 6.68 20.21 -8.84
C ARG A 105 5.60 19.18 -8.52
N ILE A 106 5.98 17.92 -8.39
CA ILE A 106 5.05 16.84 -8.01
C ILE A 106 4.53 17.07 -6.59
N LEU A 107 5.39 17.44 -5.64
CA LEU A 107 5.00 17.80 -4.27
C LEU A 107 3.96 18.92 -4.26
N GLU A 108 4.13 19.96 -5.09
CA GLU A 108 3.14 21.05 -5.19
C GLU A 108 1.79 20.59 -5.76
N LEU A 109 1.80 19.70 -6.76
CA LEU A 109 0.56 19.11 -7.29
C LEU A 109 -0.17 18.29 -6.21
N VAL A 110 0.59 17.47 -5.47
CA VAL A 110 0.06 16.66 -4.36
C VAL A 110 -0.51 17.56 -3.26
N ARG A 111 0.24 18.59 -2.83
CA ARG A 111 -0.20 19.57 -1.82
C ARG A 111 -1.49 20.25 -2.22
N ALA A 112 -1.64 20.59 -3.50
CA ALA A 112 -2.85 21.20 -4.05
C ALA A 112 -4.02 20.21 -4.28
N GLY A 113 -3.85 18.91 -3.98
CA GLY A 113 -4.88 17.90 -4.22
C GLY A 113 -5.10 17.58 -5.71
N ARG A 114 -4.18 18.00 -6.60
CA ARG A 114 -4.28 17.77 -8.05
C ARG A 114 -3.89 16.34 -8.41
N ARG A 115 -4.76 15.40 -8.05
CA ARG A 115 -4.54 13.96 -8.14
C ARG A 115 -4.18 13.50 -9.55
N ASP A 116 -4.97 13.86 -10.55
CA ASP A 116 -4.75 13.44 -11.93
C ASP A 116 -3.44 14.00 -12.50
N ASP A 117 -3.15 15.26 -12.22
CA ASP A 117 -1.90 15.88 -12.66
C ASP A 117 -0.67 15.25 -11.98
N ALA A 118 -0.77 14.95 -10.68
CA ALA A 118 0.28 14.24 -9.96
C ALA A 118 0.46 12.81 -10.53
N PHE A 119 -0.63 12.11 -10.82
CA PHE A 119 -0.59 10.79 -11.46
C PHE A 119 0.15 10.85 -12.80
N HIS A 120 -0.24 11.77 -13.68
CA HIS A 120 0.38 11.92 -14.99
C HIS A 120 1.85 12.33 -14.91
N ALA A 121 2.22 13.21 -13.98
CA ALA A 121 3.61 13.61 -13.78
C ALA A 121 4.48 12.42 -13.36
N ILE A 122 4.01 11.61 -12.40
CA ILE A 122 4.74 10.43 -11.94
C ILE A 122 4.76 9.35 -13.01
N LEU A 123 3.62 9.04 -13.64
CA LEU A 123 3.52 8.03 -14.71
C LEU A 123 4.50 8.32 -15.86
N ARG A 124 4.61 9.59 -16.26
CA ARG A 124 5.53 9.99 -17.33
C ARG A 124 6.98 9.65 -17.00
N ILE A 125 7.41 9.81 -15.75
CA ILE A 125 8.76 9.44 -15.32
C ILE A 125 9.01 7.95 -15.55
N PHE A 126 8.09 7.08 -15.14
CA PHE A 126 8.22 5.62 -15.33
C PHE A 126 8.19 5.21 -16.80
N VAL A 127 7.28 5.79 -17.59
CA VAL A 127 7.19 5.53 -19.03
C VAL A 127 8.48 5.95 -19.75
N SER A 128 9.02 7.14 -19.44
CA SER A 128 10.29 7.61 -20.00
C SER A 128 11.47 6.72 -19.58
N ALA A 129 11.43 6.16 -18.37
CA ALA A 129 12.41 5.19 -17.88
C ALA A 129 12.24 3.77 -18.45
N LYS A 130 11.17 3.51 -19.21
CA LYS A 130 10.74 2.17 -19.64
C LYS A 130 10.59 1.19 -18.48
N LYS A 131 10.05 1.67 -17.36
CA LYS A 131 9.81 0.89 -16.15
C LYS A 131 8.32 0.69 -15.92
N GLU A 132 7.97 -0.43 -15.30
CA GLU A 132 6.61 -0.68 -14.83
C GLU A 132 6.21 0.34 -13.76
N PHE A 133 4.93 0.72 -13.78
CA PHE A 133 4.37 1.62 -12.79
C PHE A 133 4.03 0.83 -11.52
N PRO A 134 4.57 1.20 -10.33
CA PRO A 134 4.38 0.43 -9.10
C PRO A 134 2.90 0.27 -8.73
N SER A 135 2.47 -0.96 -8.41
CA SER A 135 1.09 -1.25 -8.02
C SER A 135 0.66 -0.51 -6.74
N GLN A 136 1.60 -0.24 -5.83
CA GLN A 136 1.33 0.55 -4.62
C GLN A 136 0.94 2.00 -4.97
N LEU A 137 1.54 2.58 -6.02
CA LEU A 137 1.13 3.89 -6.51
C LEU A 137 -0.25 3.82 -7.16
N VAL A 138 -0.55 2.78 -7.95
CA VAL A 138 -1.89 2.57 -8.51
C VAL A 138 -2.96 2.59 -7.41
N GLU A 139 -2.72 1.88 -6.31
CA GLU A 139 -3.60 1.89 -5.15
C GLU A 139 -3.74 3.30 -4.56
N ALA A 140 -2.63 3.99 -4.31
CA ALA A 140 -2.61 5.33 -3.73
C ALA A 140 -3.43 6.38 -4.51
N PHE A 141 -3.57 6.18 -5.83
CA PHE A 141 -4.32 7.07 -6.70
C PHE A 141 -5.83 6.74 -6.80
N LYS A 142 -6.31 5.62 -6.25
CA LYS A 142 -7.74 5.25 -6.33
C LYS A 142 -8.64 6.33 -5.71
N PRO A 143 -9.74 6.72 -6.37
CA PRO A 143 -10.59 7.84 -5.94
C PRO A 143 -11.37 7.59 -4.64
N VAL A 144 -11.37 6.36 -4.12
CA VAL A 144 -11.95 6.02 -2.82
C VAL A 144 -11.28 6.78 -1.66
N TYR A 145 -9.98 7.03 -1.77
CA TYR A 145 -9.22 7.69 -0.73
C TYR A 145 -9.54 9.18 -0.70
N SER A 146 -9.72 9.74 0.50
CA SER A 146 -9.83 11.19 0.68
C SER A 146 -8.56 11.90 0.18
N ASP A 147 -8.68 13.19 -0.10
CA ASP A 147 -7.52 14.00 -0.53
C ASP A 147 -6.41 14.03 0.52
N ASP A 148 -6.75 13.96 1.80
CA ASP A 148 -5.77 13.90 2.88
C ASP A 148 -4.99 12.58 2.87
N LEU A 149 -5.68 11.45 2.67
CA LEU A 149 -5.02 10.14 2.54
C LEU A 149 -4.16 10.09 1.28
N PHE A 150 -4.68 10.57 0.14
CA PHE A 150 -3.91 10.73 -1.08
C PHE A 150 -2.62 11.52 -0.83
N LYS A 151 -2.71 12.69 -0.18
CA LYS A 151 -1.53 13.51 0.15
C LYS A 151 -0.54 12.74 1.01
N VAL A 152 -1.00 12.10 2.08
CA VAL A 152 -0.15 11.33 2.99
C VAL A 152 0.55 10.19 2.26
N PHE A 153 -0.15 9.46 1.38
CA PHE A 153 0.43 8.39 0.57
C PHE A 153 1.54 8.91 -0.34
N LEU A 154 1.27 9.98 -1.08
CA LEU A 154 2.22 10.51 -2.05
C LEU A 154 3.41 11.20 -1.36
N PHE A 155 3.21 11.90 -0.24
CA PHE A 155 4.33 12.40 0.56
C PHE A 155 5.19 11.27 1.12
N SER A 156 4.58 10.15 1.53
CA SER A 156 5.33 8.99 2.00
C SER A 156 6.21 8.40 0.90
N PHE A 157 5.66 8.19 -0.30
CA PHE A 157 6.43 7.76 -1.47
C PHE A 157 7.55 8.75 -1.83
N LEU A 158 7.21 10.04 -1.98
CA LEU A 158 8.14 11.08 -2.40
C LEU A 158 9.27 11.29 -1.38
N SER A 159 8.99 11.18 -0.09
CA SER A 159 10.02 11.25 0.96
C SER A 159 11.04 10.11 0.84
N GLY A 160 10.61 8.92 0.40
CA GLY A 160 11.48 7.76 0.20
C GLY A 160 12.43 7.95 -0.98
N ILE A 161 11.95 8.52 -2.09
CA ILE A 161 12.74 8.68 -3.32
C ILE A 161 13.57 9.97 -3.34
N LEU A 162 13.05 11.07 -2.78
CA LEU A 162 13.72 12.37 -2.70
C LEU A 162 14.63 12.49 -1.48
N GLY A 163 14.38 11.70 -0.43
CA GLY A 163 15.16 11.73 0.81
C GLY A 163 16.64 11.44 0.55
N GLN A 164 17.52 12.15 1.25
CA GLN A 164 18.95 11.84 1.24
C GLN A 164 19.21 10.51 1.96
N GLU A 165 20.28 9.82 1.57
CA GLU A 165 20.71 8.66 2.36
C GLU A 165 21.15 9.24 3.69
N ARG A 166 20.54 8.80 4.80
CA ARG A 166 21.22 8.97 6.08
C ARG A 166 22.43 8.06 5.97
N GLU A 167 23.61 8.64 5.73
CA GLU A 167 24.85 7.97 6.08
C GLU A 167 24.68 7.52 7.53
N ASN A 168 24.83 6.22 7.76
CA ASN A 168 24.61 5.63 9.07
C ASN A 168 25.43 6.39 10.12
N GLU A 169 24.77 7.00 11.10
CA GLU A 169 25.37 7.24 12.42
C GLU A 169 25.45 5.92 13.19
#